data_AF-A0A2M9P846-F1
#
_entry.id   AF-A0A2M9P846-F1
#
_cell.length_a   1.000
_cell.length_b   1.000
_cell.length_c   1.000
_cell.angle_alpha   90.00
_cell.angle_beta   90.00
_cell.angle_gamma   90.00
#
_symmetry.space_group_name_H-M   'P 1'
#
loop_
_entity.id
_entity.type
_entity.pdbx_description
1 polymer ?
#
loop_
_entity_poly.entity_id
_entity_poly.type
_entity_poly.pdbx_seq_one_letter_code
_entity_poly.pdbx_strand_id
1 'polypeptide(L)'
;MAELRARAPWSWREDPEVPAFEDAGPVAIMDGDCALCAGGARIIARLDREGAFRIGVTGSPTGAALVRHYGLDPQDPETWLYLERGARGSSPASTGRGRSGSA
;
A
#
# COMPACT_ATOMS: atom_id res chain seq x y z
N MET A 1 -15.60 5.01 -5.46
CA MET A 1 -14.35 4.79 -6.24
C MET A 1 -13.31 5.75 -5.72
N ALA A 2 -12.47 5.31 -4.79
CA ALA A 2 -11.44 6.18 -4.22
C ALA A 2 -10.40 6.58 -5.27
N GLU A 3 -10.05 7.87 -5.30
CA GLU A 3 -9.04 8.39 -6.20
C GLU A 3 -7.66 8.24 -5.54
N LEU A 4 -6.82 7.38 -6.12
CA LEU A 4 -5.43 7.29 -5.71
C LEU A 4 -4.72 8.60 -6.05
N ARG A 5 -4.06 9.20 -5.06
CA ARG A 5 -3.19 10.36 -5.32
C ARG A 5 -2.08 9.94 -6.28
N ALA A 6 -1.86 10.72 -7.34
CA ALA A 6 -0.79 10.52 -8.29
C ALA A 6 0.58 10.66 -7.60
N ARG A 7 1.08 9.55 -7.07
CA ARG A 7 2.40 9.41 -6.46
C ARG A 7 3.26 8.48 -7.29
N ALA A 8 4.58 8.64 -7.20
CA ALA A 8 5.52 7.75 -7.89
C ALA A 8 5.34 6.30 -7.39
N PRO A 9 5.56 5.29 -8.27
CA PRO A 9 5.63 3.89 -7.84
C PRO A 9 6.64 3.74 -6.70
N TRP A 10 6.29 2.95 -5.67
CA TRP A 10 7.16 2.64 -4.51
C TRP A 10 7.51 3.82 -3.60
N SER A 11 6.85 4.97 -3.74
CA SER A 11 7.08 6.16 -2.89
C SER A 11 6.82 5.93 -1.39
N TRP A 12 6.09 4.87 -1.01
CA TRP A 12 5.92 4.48 0.39
C TRP A 12 7.23 4.08 1.08
N ARG A 13 8.27 3.68 0.32
CA ARG A 13 9.58 3.31 0.88
C ARG A 13 10.36 4.51 1.42
N GLU A 14 10.05 5.69 0.90
CA GLU A 14 10.69 6.94 1.28
C GLU A 14 9.87 7.71 2.33
N ASP A 15 8.69 7.20 2.69
CA ASP A 15 7.81 7.83 3.67
C ASP A 15 8.13 7.32 5.08
N PRO A 16 8.62 8.18 5.99
CA PRO A 16 8.91 7.79 7.37
C PRO A 16 7.64 7.46 8.17
N GLU A 17 6.45 7.88 7.72
CA GLU A 17 5.17 7.56 8.36
C GLU A 17 4.72 6.12 8.08
N VAL A 18 5.28 5.47 7.04
CA VAL A 18 5.00 4.07 6.70
C VAL A 18 6.01 3.18 7.42
N PRO A 19 5.60 2.36 8.40
CA PRO A 19 6.50 1.43 9.06
C PRO A 19 7.12 0.47 8.05
N ALA A 20 8.38 0.10 8.25
CA ALA A 20 9.03 -0.91 7.42
C ALA A 20 8.23 -2.24 7.46
N PHE A 21 7.92 -2.78 6.30
CA PHE A 21 7.27 -4.07 6.14
C PHE A 21 7.97 -4.86 5.05
N GLU A 22 7.79 -6.17 5.09
CA GLU A 22 8.33 -7.04 4.06
C GLU A 22 7.55 -6.81 2.76
N ASP A 23 8.20 -6.33 1.71
CA ASP A 23 7.56 -5.98 0.43
C ASP A 23 8.17 -6.76 -0.75
N ALA A 24 8.76 -7.93 -0.45
CA ALA A 24 9.44 -8.78 -1.43
C ALA A 24 8.50 -9.36 -2.52
N GLY A 25 7.20 -9.26 -2.31
CA GLY A 25 6.13 -9.73 -3.18
C GLY A 25 4.92 -8.78 -3.12
N PRO A 26 3.86 -9.05 -3.89
CA PRO A 26 2.71 -8.17 -3.96
C PRO A 26 2.04 -7.99 -2.60
N VAL A 27 1.59 -6.78 -2.31
CA VAL A 27 0.92 -6.45 -1.04
C VAL A 27 -0.49 -5.97 -1.31
N ALA A 28 -1.47 -6.60 -0.66
CA ALA A 28 -2.87 -6.21 -0.73
C ALA A 28 -3.31 -5.72 0.67
N ILE A 29 -3.73 -4.46 0.76
CA ILE A 29 -4.32 -3.89 1.98
C ILE A 29 -5.82 -3.74 1.75
N MET A 30 -6.60 -4.40 2.60
CA MET A 30 -8.06 -4.46 2.48
C MET A 30 -8.72 -4.10 3.81
N ASP A 31 -10.01 -3.78 3.80
CA ASP A 31 -10.74 -3.65 5.06
C ASP A 31 -10.98 -5.01 5.74
N GLY A 32 -10.81 -5.06 7.06
CA GLY A 32 -10.90 -6.29 7.85
C GLY A 32 -12.33 -6.66 8.25
N ASP A 33 -13.24 -5.69 8.28
CA ASP A 33 -14.63 -5.87 8.70
C ASP A 33 -15.58 -6.03 7.49
N CYS A 34 -15.11 -5.74 6.28
CA CYS A 34 -15.84 -5.93 5.04
C CYS A 34 -15.85 -7.40 4.57
N ALA A 35 -17.05 -8.00 4.47
CA ALA A 35 -17.23 -9.39 4.04
C ALA A 35 -16.72 -9.67 2.62
N LEU A 36 -16.84 -8.70 1.69
CA LEU A 36 -16.33 -8.81 0.33
C LEU A 36 -14.79 -8.81 0.33
N CYS A 37 -14.18 -7.92 1.10
CA CYS A 37 -12.73 -7.86 1.27
C CYS A 37 -12.18 -9.16 1.87
N ALA A 38 -12.83 -9.69 2.91
CA ALA A 38 -12.48 -10.98 3.48
C ALA A 38 -12.66 -12.14 2.47
N GLY A 39 -13.65 -12.07 1.56
CA GLY A 39 -13.80 -13.01 0.45
C GLY A 39 -12.63 -12.93 -0.54
N GLY A 40 -12.27 -11.71 -0.98
CA GLY A 40 -11.14 -11.45 -1.87
C GLY A 40 -9.81 -11.92 -1.27
N ALA A 41 -9.55 -11.61 0.01
CA ALA A 41 -8.36 -12.05 0.73
C ALA A 41 -8.23 -13.59 0.74
N ARG A 42 -9.33 -14.32 0.96
CA ARG A 42 -9.33 -15.79 0.91
C ARG A 42 -9.04 -16.32 -0.49
N ILE A 43 -9.56 -15.66 -1.54
CA ILE A 43 -9.26 -16.03 -2.93
C ILE A 43 -7.79 -15.81 -3.22
N ILE A 44 -7.22 -14.65 -2.86
CA ILE A 44 -5.79 -14.36 -3.04
C ILE A 44 -4.96 -15.43 -2.32
N ALA A 45 -5.22 -15.68 -1.03
CA ALA A 45 -4.49 -16.67 -0.25
C ALA A 45 -4.63 -18.11 -0.82
N ARG A 46 -5.75 -18.44 -1.46
CA ARG A 46 -5.97 -19.74 -2.09
C ARG A 46 -5.22 -19.89 -3.42
N LEU A 47 -5.10 -18.80 -4.19
CA LEU A 47 -4.39 -18.76 -5.47
C LEU A 47 -2.88 -18.59 -5.28
N ASP A 48 -2.45 -18.00 -4.17
CA ASP A 48 -1.06 -17.81 -3.81
C ASP A 48 -0.41 -19.13 -3.31
N ARG A 49 0.01 -19.95 -4.27
CA ARG A 49 0.64 -21.25 -4.00
C ARG A 49 2.05 -21.15 -3.44
N GLU A 50 2.72 -20.02 -3.66
CA GLU A 50 4.12 -19.78 -3.28
C GLU A 50 4.24 -18.98 -1.98
N GLY A 51 3.12 -18.46 -1.44
CA GLY A 51 3.13 -17.63 -0.24
C GLY A 51 3.80 -16.27 -0.49
N ALA A 52 3.74 -15.76 -1.72
CA ALA A 52 4.39 -14.53 -2.12
C ALA A 52 3.56 -13.29 -1.81
N PHE A 53 2.23 -13.42 -1.69
CA PHE A 53 1.33 -12.32 -1.39
C PHE A 53 1.32 -12.01 0.10
N ARG A 54 1.37 -10.72 0.43
CA ARG A 54 1.15 -10.24 1.79
C ARG A 54 -0.18 -9.52 1.86
N ILE A 55 -1.08 -10.04 2.68
CA ILE A 55 -2.40 -9.48 2.89
C ILE A 55 -2.39 -8.76 4.24
N GLY A 56 -2.68 -7.47 4.22
CA GLY A 56 -2.80 -6.63 5.40
C GLY A 56 -4.19 -6.02 5.51
N VAL A 57 -4.50 -5.48 6.69
CA VAL A 57 -5.77 -4.79 6.96
C VAL A 57 -5.57 -3.30 7.16
N THR A 58 -6.53 -2.48 6.71
CA THR A 58 -6.56 -1.02 6.91
C THR A 58 -6.48 -0.62 8.38
N GLY A 59 -7.00 -1.45 9.29
CA GLY A 59 -6.94 -1.24 10.74
C GLY A 59 -5.58 -1.50 11.39
N SER A 60 -4.60 -2.06 10.66
CA SER A 60 -3.23 -2.25 11.18
C SER A 60 -2.41 -0.96 11.06
N PRO A 61 -1.40 -0.72 11.91
CA PRO A 61 -0.54 0.46 11.80
C PRO A 61 0.08 0.64 10.41
N THR A 62 0.60 -0.45 9.82
CA THR A 62 1.19 -0.43 8.47
C THR A 62 0.15 -0.21 7.38
N GLY A 63 -0.98 -0.94 7.44
CA GLY A 63 -2.04 -0.80 6.44
C GLY A 63 -2.64 0.60 6.44
N ALA A 64 -2.89 1.16 7.63
CA ALA A 64 -3.41 2.50 7.81
C ALA A 64 -2.44 3.58 7.27
N ALA A 65 -1.14 3.41 7.49
CA ALA A 65 -0.13 4.32 6.96
C ALA A 65 -0.06 4.24 5.42
N LEU A 66 -0.09 3.04 4.85
CA LEU A 66 -0.03 2.82 3.40
C LEU A 66 -1.23 3.42 2.66
N VAL A 67 -2.45 3.20 3.16
CA VAL A 67 -3.65 3.74 2.52
C VAL A 67 -3.69 5.27 2.63
N ARG A 68 -3.31 5.83 3.80
CA ARG A 68 -3.19 7.29 3.98
C ARG A 68 -2.13 7.92 3.06
N HIS A 69 -0.98 7.25 2.90
CA HIS A 69 0.07 7.70 1.98
C HIS A 69 -0.49 7.93 0.57
N TYR A 70 -1.34 7.02 0.10
CA TYR A 70 -1.99 7.10 -1.20
C TYR A 70 -3.26 7.96 -1.24
N GLY A 71 -3.64 8.57 -0.11
CA GLY A 71 -4.80 9.44 0.00
C GLY A 71 -6.13 8.73 0.19
N LEU A 72 -6.09 7.44 0.53
CA LEU A 72 -7.27 6.62 0.85
C LEU A 72 -7.59 6.72 2.35
N ASP A 73 -8.86 6.55 2.69
CA ASP A 73 -9.33 6.56 4.08
C ASP A 73 -9.30 5.12 4.67
N PRO A 74 -8.51 4.85 5.73
CA PRO A 74 -8.51 3.53 6.37
C PRO A 74 -9.84 3.17 7.05
N GLN A 75 -10.78 4.09 7.22
CA GLN A 75 -12.11 3.84 7.79
C GLN A 75 -13.20 3.67 6.73
N ASP A 76 -12.86 3.86 5.46
CA ASP A 76 -13.78 3.57 4.36
C ASP A 76 -13.76 2.05 4.05
N PRO A 77 -14.90 1.34 4.20
CA PRO A 77 -14.98 -0.10 3.92
C PRO A 77 -14.77 -0.45 2.44
N GLU A 78 -14.83 0.53 1.52
CA GLU A 78 -14.48 0.37 0.11
C GLU A 78 -12.98 0.55 -0.16
N THR A 79 -12.17 0.90 0.85
CA THR A 79 -10.73 1.07 0.69
C THR A 79 -10.05 -0.24 0.37
N TRP A 80 -9.45 -0.27 -0.82
CA TRP A 80 -8.63 -1.37 -1.30
C TRP A 80 -7.38 -0.83 -1.97
N LEU A 81 -6.21 -1.26 -1.49
CA LEU A 81 -4.92 -0.88 -2.04
C LEU A 81 -4.15 -2.13 -2.44
N TYR A 82 -3.72 -2.17 -3.69
CA TYR A 82 -2.85 -3.20 -4.22
C TYR A 82 -1.52 -2.58 -4.64
N LEU A 83 -0.43 -3.10 -4.06
CA LEU A 83 0.93 -2.72 -4.37
C LEU A 83 1.59 -3.84 -5.16
N GLU A 84 1.89 -3.55 -6.42
CA GLU A 84 2.65 -4.46 -7.26
C GLU A 84 4.09 -4.57 -6.74
N ARG A 85 4.68 -5.76 -6.91
CA ARG A 85 6.07 -6.06 -6.55
C ARG A 85 7.00 -4.94 -7.02
N GLY A 86 7.73 -4.33 -6.09
CA GLY A 86 8.89 -3.52 -6.44
C GLY A 86 9.92 -4.41 -7.12
N ALA A 87 10.23 -4.12 -8.39
CA ALA A 87 11.32 -4.78 -9.09
C ALA A 87 12.55 -4.78 -8.16
N ARG A 88 13.18 -5.95 -7.98
CA ARG A 88 14.48 -6.07 -7.28
C ARG A 88 15.49 -5.25 -8.09
N GLY A 89 15.62 -3.98 -7.73
CA GLY A 89 16.46 -3.01 -8.43
C GLY A 89 16.35 -1.69 -7.69
N SER A 90 17.46 -1.32 -7.06
CA SER A 90 17.82 0.02 -6.59
C SER A 90 16.78 1.12 -6.85
N SER A 91 16.27 1.70 -5.76
CA SER A 91 15.62 3.00 -5.79
C SER A 91 16.47 3.99 -6.61
N PRO A 92 15.99 4.61 -7.70
CA PRO A 92 16.60 5.85 -8.13
C PRO A 92 16.25 6.84 -7.03
N ALA A 93 17.29 7.24 -6.29
CA ALA A 93 17.24 8.26 -5.26
C ALA A 93 16.16 9.30 -5.56
N SER A 94 15.23 9.45 -4.63
CA SER A 94 14.51 10.69 -4.38
C SER A 94 15.42 11.88 -4.68
N THR A 95 15.35 12.36 -5.92
CA THR A 95 15.83 13.69 -6.24
C THR A 95 14.73 14.60 -5.74
N GLY A 96 14.75 14.79 -4.42
CA GLY A 96 14.09 15.91 -3.78
C GLY A 96 14.55 17.17 -4.48
N ARG A 97 13.68 17.73 -5.30
CA ARG A 97 13.72 19.16 -5.59
C ARG A 97 12.40 19.75 -5.10
N GLY A 98 12.30 19.80 -3.77
CA GLY A 98 11.55 20.88 -3.15
C GLY A 98 12.15 22.19 -3.63
N ARG A 99 11.33 23.02 -4.26
CA ARG A 99 11.52 24.47 -4.22
C ARG A 99 10.29 25.04 -3.54
N SER A 100 10.41 25.20 -2.24
CA SER A 100 9.62 26.10 -1.42
C SER A 100 10.05 27.56 -1.71
N GLY A 101 9.13 28.49 -1.45
CA GLY A 101 9.41 29.91 -1.18
C GLY A 101 9.34 30.80 -2.42
N SER A 102 8.25 31.53 -2.63
CA SER A 102 7.89 32.80 -1.95
C SER A 102 8.75 33.98 -2.40
N ALA A 103 8.18 34.78 -3.30
CA ALA A 103 8.09 36.24 -3.25
C ALA A 103 6.98 36.68 -4.21
#